data_AF-A0A6V8PCA6-F1
#
_entry.id   AF-A0A6V8PCA6-F1
#
_cell.length_a   1.000
_cell.length_b   1.000
_cell.length_c   1.000
_cell.angle_alpha   90.00
_cell.angle_beta   90.00
_cell.angle_gamma   90.00
#
_symmetry.space_group_name_H-M   'P 1'
#
loop_
_entity.id
_entity.type
_entity.pdbx_description
1 polymer ?
#
loop_
_entity_poly.entity_id
_entity_poly.type
_entity_poly.pdbx_seq_one_letter_code
_entity_poly.pdbx_strand_id
1 'polypeptide(L)' 'MGEVVLEGVSKYFGKIKAVDNLTLKVEDGEFLVLLGPSG' A
#
# COMPACT_ATOMS: atom_id res chain seq x y z
N MET A 1 13.22 -2.99 15.16
CA MET A 1 12.60 -1.89 14.40
C MET A 1 13.14 -1.98 12.99
N GLY A 2 12.31 -1.76 11.97
CA GLY A 2 12.58 -2.17 10.59
C GLY A 2 11.69 -1.48 9.58
N GLU A 3 12.21 -1.33 8.36
CA GLU A 3 11.52 -0.72 7.22
C GLU A 3 10.41 -1.64 6.67
N VAL A 4 9.39 -1.03 6.06
CA VAL A 4 8.34 -1.74 5.31
C VAL A 4 8.42 -1.35 3.84
N VAL A 5 8.47 -2.35 2.96
CA VAL A 5 8.58 -2.16 1.51
C VAL A 5 7.46 -2.94 0.81
N LEU A 6 6.65 -2.22 0.03
CA LEU A 6 5.69 -2.76 -0.92
C LEU A 6 6.21 -2.42 -2.32
N GLU A 7 6.36 -3.42 -3.20
CA GLU A 7 6.83 -3.24 -4.57
C GLU A 7 5.80 -3.80 -5.56
N GLY A 8 5.20 -2.93 -6.36
CA GLY A 8 4.26 -3.32 -7.43
C GLY A 8 3.05 -4.13 -6.94
N VAL A 9 2.64 -3.95 -5.68
CA VAL A 9 1.61 -4.77 -5.05
C VAL A 9 0.26 -4.49 -5.70
N SER A 10 -0.40 -5.56 -6.16
CA SER A 10 -1.75 -5.50 -6.70
C SER A 10 -2.66 -6.46 -5.97
N LYS A 11 -3.90 -6.05 -5.71
CA LYS A 11 -4.94 -6.87 -5.07
C LYS A 11 -6.22 -6.82 -5.87
N TYR A 12 -6.75 -8.00 -6.19
CA TYR A 12 -7.98 -8.16 -6.94
C TYR A 12 -9.01 -8.95 -6.12
N PHE A 13 -10.28 -8.55 -6.26
CA PHE A 13 -11.46 -9.28 -5.81
C PHE A 13 -12.32 -9.59 -7.03
N GLY A 14 -12.12 -10.77 -7.61
CA GLY A 14 -12.70 -11.11 -8.90
C GLY A 14 -12.19 -10.17 -10.00
N LYS A 15 -13.11 -9.43 -10.62
CA LYS A 15 -12.78 -8.43 -11.66
C LYS A 15 -12.39 -7.06 -11.08
N ILE A 16 -12.60 -6.83 -9.79
CA ILE A 16 -12.32 -5.56 -9.14
C ILE A 16 -10.85 -5.49 -8.78
N LYS A 17 -10.18 -4.41 -9.20
CA LYS A 17 -8.79 -4.11 -8.86
C LYS A 17 -8.79 -3.15 -7.67
N ALA A 18 -8.70 -3.70 -6.46
CA ALA A 18 -8.75 -2.94 -5.22
C ALA A 18 -7.42 -2.22 -4.92
N VAL A 19 -6.30 -2.83 -5.29
CA VAL A 19 -4.98 -2.20 -5.30
C VAL A 19 -4.34 -2.47 -6.65
N ASP A 20 -3.80 -1.44 -7.29
CA ASP A 20 -3.15 -1.54 -8.60
C ASP A 20 -1.70 -1.07 -8.51
N ASN A 21 -0.77 -2.02 -8.67
CA ASN A 21 0.66 -1.77 -8.83
C ASN A 21 1.25 -0.74 -7.83
N LEU A 22 0.89 -0.86 -6.56
CA LEU A 22 1.31 0.04 -5.50
C LEU A 22 2.75 -0.25 -5.08
N THR A 23 3.59 0.79 -5.16
CA THR A 23 4.91 0.80 -4.54
C THR A 23 4.93 1.84 -3.42
N LEU A 24 5.32 1.41 -2.22
CA LEU A 24 5.39 2.25 -1.01
C LEU A 24 6.57 1.78 -0.16
N LYS A 25 7.36 2.74 0.32
CA LYS A 25 8.39 2.51 1.33
C LYS A 25 8.02 3.29 2.59
N VAL A 26 8.09 2.64 3.73
CA VAL A 26 7.93 3.25 5.06
C VAL A 26 9.24 3.04 5.81
N GLU A 27 9.90 4.14 6.14
CA GLU A 27 11.18 4.12 6.83
C GLU A 27 11.00 3.69 8.29
N ASP A 28 12.06 3.17 8.90
CA ASP A 28 12.01 2.78 10.31
C ASP A 28 11.75 4.00 11.21
N GLY A 29 10.73 3.91 12.06
CA GLY A 29 10.28 5.01 12.93
C GLY A 29 9.40 6.07 12.24
N GLU A 30 9.08 5.91 10.95
CA GLU A 30 8.16 6.80 10.24
C GLU A 30 6.71 6.62 10.73
N PHE A 31 6.00 7.74 10.90
CA PHE A 31 4.57 7.74 11.19
C PHE A 31 3.77 8.04 9.91
N LEU A 32 3.25 6.99 9.28
CA LEU A 32 2.48 7.07 8.03
C LEU A 32 0.96 6.98 8.29
N VAL A 33 0.18 7.77 7.56
CA VAL A 33 -1.28 7.65 7.49
C VAL A 33 -1.71 7.48 6.03
N LEU A 34 -2.58 6.49 5.76
CA LEU A 34 -3.22 6.33 4.45
C LEU A 34 -4.59 7.01 4.47
N LEU A 35 -4.77 8.02 3.61
CA LEU A 35 -6.01 8.79 3.50
C LEU A 35 -6.59 8.66 2.09
N GLY A 36 -7.91 8.48 2.01
CA GLY A 36 -8.66 8.44 0.77
C GLY A 36 -10.17 8.46 0.99
N PRO A 37 -10.96 8.64 -0.08
CA PRO A 37 -12.41 8.49 -0.02
C PRO A 37 -12.79 7.03 0.29
N SER A 38 -14.06 6.80 0.63
CA SER A 38 -14.62 5.44 0.69
C SER A 38 -14.43 4.74 -0.65
N GLY A 39 -13.81 3.55 -0.62
CA GLY A 39 -13.50 2.72 -1.78
C GLY A 39 -13.30 1.27 -1.38
#